data_AF-A0A7C1UXJ8-F1
#
_entry.id   AF-A0A7C1UXJ8-F1
#
_cell.length_a   1.000
_cell.length_b   1.000
_cell.length_c   1.000
_cell.angle_alpha   90.00
_cell.angle_beta   90.00
_cell.angle_gamma   90.00
#
_symmetry.space_group_name_H-M   'P 1'
#
loop_
_entity.id
_entity.type
_entity.pdbx_description
1 polymer ?
#
loop_
_entity_poly.entity_id
_entity_poly.type
_entity_poly.pdbx_seq_one_letter_code
_entity_poly.pdbx_strand_id
1 'polypeptide(L)'
;MSALSGSDSQHIPGRAATSDRKGTNMTMRPRLQFLSPETIERIVAEAYDLLADPGVQVHSDRALHLLAEHGAEADFEAQVARIPPDLARRAVETAPSSFHLYDADGQPVVHYGDDDVHFDPGSAAIEILDHGAKRSRSPVTADFVRFVKLADGLNALDAVATSLICADVQQEIADLYWLYLVLLYTRKPVVTGAFAVETWGTMKDLLVAVAGSEEALAERPTAIFDVCPSPPLLWSEITCENLMDCAQHRV
;
A
#
# COMPACT_ATOMS: atom_id res chain seq x y z
N MET A 1 -29.68 -45.50 33.53
CA MET A 1 -30.65 -44.65 32.82
C MET A 1 -29.87 -43.55 32.10
N SER A 2 -29.61 -43.74 30.80
CA SER A 2 -30.02 -42.82 29.71
C SER A 2 -29.18 -41.53 29.65
N ALA A 3 -28.08 -41.45 28.87
CA ALA A 3 -27.99 -41.23 27.42
C ALA A 3 -28.35 -39.80 26.95
N LEU A 4 -27.65 -39.34 25.89
CA LEU A 4 -27.62 -38.03 25.20
C LEU A 4 -26.45 -37.13 25.65
N SER A 5 -25.26 -37.07 25.04
CA SER A 5 -24.81 -37.04 23.63
C SER A 5 -25.42 -35.90 22.79
N GLY A 6 -24.59 -34.89 22.49
CA GLY A 6 -24.92 -33.77 21.61
C GLY A 6 -23.78 -32.76 21.57
N SER A 7 -22.70 -33.08 20.85
CA SER A 7 -21.61 -32.17 20.50
C SER A 7 -21.93 -31.51 19.17
N ASP A 8 -22.46 -30.29 19.18
CA ASP A 8 -22.61 -29.48 17.97
C ASP A 8 -21.38 -28.59 17.80
N SER A 9 -20.36 -29.14 17.13
CA SER A 9 -19.31 -28.36 16.51
C SER A 9 -19.92 -27.56 15.36
N GLN A 10 -20.13 -26.26 15.58
CA GLN A 10 -20.49 -25.33 14.51
C GLN A 10 -19.31 -25.21 13.54
N HIS A 11 -19.40 -25.97 12.46
CA HIS A 11 -18.50 -25.92 11.32
C HIS A 11 -18.77 -24.61 10.57
N ILE A 12 -17.85 -23.64 10.66
CA ILE A 12 -17.88 -22.45 9.81
C ILE A 12 -17.48 -22.93 8.40
N PRO A 13 -18.35 -22.84 7.38
CA PRO A 13 -18.00 -23.29 6.06
C PRO A 13 -16.94 -22.36 5.48
N GLY A 14 -15.75 -22.91 5.21
CA GLY A 14 -14.74 -22.26 4.38
C GLY A 14 -15.34 -21.95 3.01
N ARG A 15 -15.03 -20.76 2.47
CA ARG A 15 -15.43 -20.36 1.12
C ARG A 15 -14.73 -21.32 0.15
N ALA A 16 -15.45 -22.34 -0.31
CA ALA A 16 -15.01 -23.18 -1.40
C ALA A 16 -14.77 -22.29 -2.63
N ALA A 17 -13.64 -22.50 -3.31
CA ALA A 17 -13.39 -21.94 -4.63
C ALA A 17 -14.54 -22.36 -5.55
N THR A 18 -15.45 -21.43 -5.84
CA THR A 18 -16.54 -21.67 -6.78
C THR A 18 -16.01 -21.52 -8.20
N SER A 19 -15.50 -22.62 -8.75
CA SER A 19 -15.51 -22.79 -10.20
C SER A 19 -16.95 -23.02 -10.66
N ASP A 20 -17.33 -22.35 -11.74
CA ASP A 20 -18.64 -22.35 -12.42
C ASP A 20 -19.80 -21.58 -11.75
N ARG A 21 -19.88 -20.29 -12.07
CA ARG A 21 -21.17 -19.60 -12.30
C ARG A 21 -21.15 -18.82 -13.61
N LYS A 22 -21.50 -19.50 -14.71
CA LYS A 22 -22.11 -18.84 -15.87
C LYS A 22 -23.50 -18.36 -15.47
N GLY A 23 -23.57 -17.11 -15.05
CA GLY A 23 -24.79 -16.40 -14.68
C GLY A 23 -24.36 -15.08 -14.07
N THR A 24 -24.34 -14.02 -14.88
CA THR A 24 -24.10 -12.63 -14.45
C THR A 24 -25.19 -12.22 -13.50
N ASN A 25 -25.04 -12.60 -12.23
CA ASN A 25 -25.78 -12.00 -11.14
C ASN A 25 -25.16 -10.60 -10.97
N MET A 26 -25.70 -9.62 -11.70
CA MET A 26 -25.28 -8.23 -11.60
C MET A 26 -25.57 -7.76 -10.18
N THR A 27 -24.56 -7.83 -9.32
CA THR A 27 -24.62 -7.28 -7.98
C THR A 27 -24.85 -5.77 -8.13
N MET A 28 -26.08 -5.29 -7.90
CA MET A 28 -26.35 -3.86 -7.91
C MET A 28 -25.60 -3.23 -6.73
N ARG A 29 -24.53 -2.50 -7.04
CA ARG A 29 -23.80 -1.66 -6.09
C ARG A 29 -24.33 -0.22 -6.22
N PRO A 30 -25.23 0.24 -5.33
CA PRO A 30 -25.70 1.62 -5.39
C PRO A 30 -24.51 2.56 -5.15
N ARG A 31 -24.32 3.52 -6.06
CA ARG A 31 -23.32 4.59 -5.88
C ARG A 31 -23.94 5.74 -5.11
N LEU A 32 -23.27 6.18 -4.06
CA LEU A 32 -23.64 7.37 -3.30
C LEU A 32 -22.77 8.54 -3.76
N GLN A 33 -23.35 9.44 -4.55
CA GLN A 33 -22.65 10.62 -5.06
C GLN A 33 -23.21 11.88 -4.39
N PHE A 34 -22.39 12.50 -3.55
CA PHE A 34 -22.76 13.74 -2.85
C PHE A 34 -22.42 15.00 -3.66
N LEU A 35 -21.39 14.94 -4.51
CA LEU A 35 -20.87 16.09 -5.25
C LEU A 35 -21.47 16.13 -6.67
N SER A 36 -21.89 17.32 -7.09
CA SER A 36 -22.31 17.53 -8.49
C SER A 36 -21.11 17.46 -9.43
N PRO A 37 -21.30 17.11 -10.72
CA PRO A 37 -20.23 17.13 -11.71
C PRO A 37 -19.46 18.46 -11.75
N GLU A 38 -20.18 19.59 -11.69
CA GLU A 38 -19.59 20.93 -11.72
C GLU A 38 -18.73 21.21 -10.47
N THR A 39 -19.13 20.65 -9.33
CA THR A 39 -18.35 20.76 -8.09
C THR A 39 -17.06 19.96 -8.18
N ILE A 40 -17.11 18.76 -8.77
CA ILE A 40 -15.92 17.91 -9.00
C ILE A 40 -14.96 18.62 -9.95
N GLU A 41 -15.45 19.15 -11.07
CA GLU A 41 -14.63 19.90 -12.04
C GLU A 41 -13.93 21.09 -11.39
N ARG A 42 -14.65 21.84 -10.53
CA ARG A 42 -14.06 22.97 -9.80
C ARG A 42 -12.98 22.52 -8.81
N ILE A 43 -13.22 21.46 -8.02
CA ILE A 43 -12.21 20.93 -7.08
C ILE A 43 -10.93 20.54 -7.81
N VAL A 44 -11.08 19.85 -8.95
CA VAL A 44 -9.92 19.42 -9.76
C VAL A 44 -9.20 20.61 -10.37
N ALA A 45 -9.92 21.61 -10.88
CA ALA A 45 -9.32 22.85 -11.41
C ALA A 45 -8.53 23.60 -10.32
N GLU A 46 -9.12 23.82 -9.15
CA GLU A 46 -8.46 24.49 -8.03
C GLU A 46 -7.26 23.69 -7.50
N ALA A 47 -7.31 22.35 -7.54
CA ALA A 47 -6.15 21.52 -7.19
C ALA A 47 -4.98 21.73 -8.18
N TYR A 48 -5.25 21.86 -9.48
CA TYR A 48 -4.22 22.21 -10.45
C TYR A 48 -3.67 23.63 -10.23
N ASP A 49 -4.53 24.58 -9.87
CA ASP A 49 -4.09 25.93 -9.53
C ASP A 49 -3.13 25.91 -8.34
N LEU A 50 -3.42 25.13 -7.29
CA LEU A 50 -2.54 24.96 -6.12
C LEU A 50 -1.18 24.34 -6.47
N LEU A 51 -1.14 23.40 -7.41
CA LEU A 51 0.10 22.81 -7.90
C LEU A 51 0.96 23.82 -8.69
N ALA A 52 0.33 24.81 -9.34
CA ALA A 52 1.03 25.88 -10.06
C ALA A 52 1.41 27.06 -9.13
N ASP A 53 0.55 27.41 -8.18
CA ASP A 53 0.75 28.47 -7.19
C ASP A 53 -0.05 28.15 -5.90
N PRO A 54 0.61 27.91 -4.75
CA PRO A 54 2.02 28.20 -4.46
C PRO A 54 3.03 27.18 -5.01
N GLY A 55 2.58 26.02 -5.48
CA GLY A 55 3.45 24.89 -5.77
C GLY A 55 3.63 23.95 -4.57
N VAL A 56 4.54 22.99 -4.73
CA VAL A 56 4.79 21.91 -3.77
C VAL A 56 6.22 21.99 -3.28
N GLN A 57 6.43 21.88 -1.97
CA GLN A 57 7.76 21.78 -1.40
C GLN A 57 8.33 20.37 -1.62
N VAL A 58 9.53 20.28 -2.19
CA VAL A 58 10.18 19.02 -2.59
C VAL A 58 11.60 19.01 -2.06
N HIS A 59 11.86 18.21 -1.01
CA HIS A 59 13.15 18.18 -0.32
C HIS A 59 14.21 17.27 -0.97
N SER A 60 13.86 16.55 -2.04
CA SER A 60 14.82 15.81 -2.85
C SER A 60 15.30 16.66 -4.04
N ASP A 61 16.62 16.90 -4.10
CA ASP A 61 17.24 17.60 -5.23
C ASP A 61 17.03 16.84 -6.55
N ARG A 62 17.10 15.51 -6.52
CA ARG A 62 16.85 14.64 -7.68
C ARG A 62 15.43 14.80 -8.20
N ALA A 63 14.44 14.80 -7.32
CA ALA A 63 13.03 14.99 -7.70
C ALA A 63 12.77 16.40 -8.24
N LEU A 64 13.38 17.42 -7.60
CA LEU A 64 13.22 18.81 -8.04
C LEU A 64 13.84 19.05 -9.43
N HIS A 65 15.02 18.49 -9.69
CA HIS A 65 15.63 18.50 -11.02
C HIS A 65 14.79 17.77 -12.05
N LEU A 66 14.28 16.58 -11.73
CA LEU A 66 13.42 15.81 -12.63
C LEU A 66 12.18 16.61 -13.04
N LEU A 67 11.53 17.29 -12.09
CA LEU A 67 10.37 18.14 -12.37
C LEU A 67 10.76 19.32 -13.28
N ALA A 68 11.88 19.98 -12.99
CA ALA A 68 12.37 21.11 -13.80
C ALA A 68 12.67 20.70 -15.25
N GLU A 69 13.32 19.55 -15.45
CA GLU A 69 13.63 18.98 -16.77
C GLU A 69 12.37 18.69 -17.61
N HIS A 70 11.25 18.43 -16.94
CA HIS A 70 9.96 18.14 -17.58
C HIS A 70 9.02 19.36 -17.65
N GLY A 71 9.53 20.56 -17.33
CA GLY A 71 8.84 21.83 -17.54
C GLY A 71 8.09 22.38 -16.32
N ALA A 72 8.38 21.89 -15.11
CA ALA A 72 8.01 22.61 -13.89
C ALA A 72 8.94 23.81 -13.66
N GLU A 73 8.42 24.87 -13.03
CA GLU A 73 9.27 25.95 -12.53
C GLU A 73 9.77 25.56 -11.14
N ALA A 74 11.08 25.39 -10.99
CA ALA A 74 11.71 24.97 -9.74
C ALA A 74 12.49 26.13 -9.10
N ASP A 75 12.13 26.46 -7.87
CA ASP A 75 12.96 27.27 -6.98
C ASP A 75 13.82 26.33 -6.13
N PHE A 76 15.09 26.19 -6.51
CA PHE A 76 16.05 25.33 -5.82
C PHE A 76 16.47 25.86 -4.45
N GLU A 77 16.36 27.16 -4.19
CA GLU A 77 16.68 27.74 -2.89
C GLU A 77 15.54 27.52 -1.90
N ALA A 78 14.30 27.75 -2.34
CA ALA A 78 13.11 27.49 -1.53
C ALA A 78 12.70 26.00 -1.50
N GLN A 79 13.30 25.17 -2.37
CA GLN A 79 12.92 23.78 -2.62
C GLN A 79 11.43 23.65 -3.00
N VAL A 80 10.96 24.49 -3.92
CA VAL A 80 9.56 24.51 -4.37
C VAL A 80 9.48 24.21 -5.85
N ALA A 81 8.62 23.25 -6.22
CA ALA A 81 8.25 22.97 -7.60
C ALA A 81 6.84 23.50 -7.88
N ARG A 82 6.73 24.42 -8.86
CA ARG A 82 5.46 24.87 -9.43
C ARG A 82 5.17 24.04 -10.68
N ILE A 83 4.15 23.20 -10.59
CA ILE A 83 3.81 22.20 -11.61
C ILE A 83 2.65 22.74 -12.45
N PRO A 84 2.86 23.05 -13.75
CA PRO A 84 1.79 23.54 -14.61
C PRO A 84 0.66 22.51 -14.77
N PRO A 85 -0.61 22.94 -14.88
CA PRO A 85 -1.76 22.03 -15.02
C PRO A 85 -1.62 21.03 -16.18
N ASP A 86 -1.06 21.47 -17.31
CA ASP A 86 -0.86 20.61 -18.48
C ASP A 86 0.20 19.52 -18.22
N LEU A 87 1.23 19.81 -17.41
CA LEU A 87 2.23 18.81 -17.04
C LEU A 87 1.61 17.76 -16.11
N ALA A 88 0.89 18.19 -15.09
CA ALA A 88 0.20 17.30 -14.15
C ALA A 88 -0.83 16.40 -14.87
N ARG A 89 -1.62 16.97 -15.80
CA ARG A 89 -2.60 16.20 -16.59
C ARG A 89 -1.93 15.14 -17.46
N ARG A 90 -0.88 15.49 -18.21
CA ARG A 90 -0.12 14.52 -19.03
C ARG A 90 0.47 13.40 -18.19
N ALA A 91 0.99 13.71 -16.99
CA ALA A 91 1.52 12.69 -16.09
C ALA A 91 0.43 11.69 -15.68
N VAL A 92 -0.76 12.17 -15.27
CA VAL A 92 -1.89 11.31 -14.89
C VAL A 92 -2.36 10.44 -16.06
N GLU A 93 -2.38 10.96 -17.28
CA GLU A 93 -2.77 10.19 -18.49
C GLU A 93 -1.86 8.99 -18.79
N THR A 94 -0.62 8.99 -18.29
CA THR A 94 0.31 7.87 -18.46
C THR A 94 0.14 6.76 -17.43
N ALA A 95 -0.60 7.03 -16.33
CA ALA A 95 -0.80 6.05 -15.27
C ALA A 95 -1.77 4.94 -15.72
N PRO A 96 -1.52 3.67 -15.35
CA PRO A 96 -2.44 2.59 -15.66
C PRO A 96 -3.78 2.80 -14.92
N SER A 97 -4.89 2.60 -15.62
CA SER A 97 -6.24 2.70 -15.02
C SER A 97 -6.60 1.51 -14.13
N SER A 98 -5.84 0.42 -14.24
CA SER A 98 -6.01 -0.78 -13.42
C SER A 98 -4.76 -1.65 -13.41
N PHE A 99 -4.51 -2.37 -12.31
CA PHE A 99 -3.45 -3.36 -12.19
C PHE A 99 -3.76 -4.38 -11.08
N HIS A 100 -2.95 -5.44 -10.96
CA HIS A 100 -3.13 -6.49 -9.96
C HIS A 100 -1.91 -6.62 -9.06
N LEU A 101 -2.14 -7.05 -7.81
CA LEU A 101 -1.11 -7.69 -6.99
C LEU A 101 -1.31 -9.20 -6.95
N TYR A 102 -0.18 -9.89 -6.84
CA TYR A 102 -0.09 -11.33 -6.88
C TYR A 102 0.28 -11.89 -5.52
N ASP A 103 -0.25 -13.07 -5.22
CA ASP A 103 0.20 -13.86 -4.08
C ASP A 103 1.53 -14.58 -4.40
N ALA A 104 2.10 -15.24 -3.39
CA ALA A 104 3.34 -16.00 -3.53
C ALA A 104 3.23 -17.24 -4.45
N ASP A 105 2.01 -17.63 -4.86
CA ASP A 105 1.75 -18.67 -5.87
C ASP A 105 1.60 -18.08 -7.28
N GLY A 106 1.73 -16.77 -7.42
CA GLY A 106 1.59 -16.05 -8.68
C GLY A 106 0.14 -15.94 -9.16
N GLN A 107 -0.85 -16.06 -8.27
CA GLN A 107 -2.25 -15.79 -8.58
C GLN A 107 -2.57 -14.30 -8.39
N PRO A 108 -3.31 -13.67 -9.31
CA PRO A 108 -3.77 -12.30 -9.13
C PRO A 108 -4.91 -12.28 -8.09
N VAL A 109 -4.64 -11.72 -6.91
CA VAL A 109 -5.57 -11.78 -5.75
C VAL A 109 -6.14 -10.42 -5.35
N VAL A 110 -5.43 -9.33 -5.66
CA VAL A 110 -5.91 -7.96 -5.44
C VAL A 110 -5.95 -7.24 -6.79
N HIS A 111 -7.09 -6.65 -7.13
CA HIS A 111 -7.27 -5.84 -8.34
C HIS A 111 -7.51 -4.38 -7.94
N TYR A 112 -6.60 -3.50 -8.31
CA TYR A 112 -6.78 -2.06 -8.18
C TYR A 112 -7.43 -1.53 -9.44
N GLY A 113 -8.73 -1.31 -9.41
CA GLY A 113 -9.48 -0.78 -10.55
C GLY A 113 -10.99 -0.82 -10.34
N ASP A 114 -11.70 -0.05 -11.17
CA ASP A 114 -13.17 -0.03 -11.24
C ASP A 114 -13.86 0.18 -9.88
N ASP A 115 -14.78 -0.71 -9.53
CA ASP A 115 -15.54 -0.68 -8.27
C ASP A 115 -15.07 -1.79 -7.30
N ASP A 116 -13.91 -2.43 -7.55
CA ASP A 116 -13.40 -3.52 -6.71
C ASP A 116 -12.97 -3.02 -5.34
N VAL A 117 -13.21 -3.85 -4.31
CA VAL A 117 -12.99 -3.50 -2.91
C VAL A 117 -12.14 -4.59 -2.28
N HIS A 118 -11.01 -4.17 -1.73
CA HIS A 118 -10.05 -5.02 -1.06
C HIS A 118 -9.80 -4.53 0.36
N PHE A 119 -9.44 -5.46 1.23
CA PHE A 119 -9.12 -5.15 2.63
C PHE A 119 -7.76 -5.68 3.02
N ASP A 120 -7.07 -4.88 3.82
CA ASP A 120 -5.86 -5.23 4.53
C ASP A 120 -5.94 -4.64 5.96
N PRO A 121 -5.07 -5.09 6.88
CA PRO A 121 -4.97 -4.47 8.20
C PRO A 121 -4.30 -3.10 8.15
N GLY A 122 -4.56 -2.25 9.14
CA GLY A 122 -3.84 -0.98 9.28
C GLY A 122 -2.32 -1.16 9.43
N SER A 123 -1.57 -0.15 9.00
CA SER A 123 -0.10 -0.14 8.97
C SER A 123 0.54 0.59 10.16
N ALA A 124 1.76 0.19 10.52
CA ALA A 124 2.67 0.95 11.39
C ALA A 124 2.16 1.35 12.80
N ALA A 125 1.36 0.51 13.46
CA ALA A 125 0.94 0.76 14.84
C ALA A 125 2.14 0.70 15.82
N ILE A 126 2.38 1.79 16.54
CA ILE A 126 3.43 1.91 17.57
C ILE A 126 3.02 1.34 18.94
N GLU A 127 1.72 1.10 19.12
CA GLU A 127 1.15 0.60 20.37
C GLU A 127 0.07 -0.44 20.07
N ILE A 128 0.00 -1.46 20.92
CA ILE A 128 -1.06 -2.46 20.93
C ILE A 128 -1.73 -2.53 22.29
N LEU A 129 -3.02 -2.85 22.29
CA LEU A 129 -3.82 -3.09 23.48
C LEU A 129 -4.19 -4.59 23.54
N ASP A 130 -3.55 -5.33 24.44
CA ASP A 130 -3.87 -6.74 24.62
C ASP A 130 -5.31 -6.94 25.11
N HIS A 131 -5.92 -8.08 24.77
CA HIS A 131 -7.27 -8.41 25.21
C HIS A 131 -7.39 -8.35 26.75
N GLY A 132 -8.33 -7.53 27.24
CA GLY A 132 -8.57 -7.34 28.67
C GLY A 132 -7.62 -6.37 29.37
N ALA A 133 -6.59 -5.86 28.68
CA ALA A 133 -5.72 -4.82 29.22
C ALA A 133 -6.42 -3.45 29.24
N LYS A 134 -5.95 -2.56 30.12
CA LYS A 134 -6.43 -1.16 30.22
C LYS A 134 -5.42 -0.13 29.72
N ARG A 135 -4.22 -0.58 29.37
CA ARG A 135 -3.11 0.26 28.91
C ARG A 135 -2.48 -0.40 27.71
N SER A 136 -2.15 0.42 26.72
CA SER A 136 -1.34 0.01 25.59
C SER A 136 0.10 -0.28 26.01
N ARG A 137 0.80 -1.01 25.15
CA ARG A 137 2.25 -1.22 25.21
C ARG A 137 2.82 -1.22 23.79
N SER A 138 4.11 -0.99 23.65
CA SER A 138 4.79 -1.21 22.38
C SER A 138 4.75 -2.71 22.00
N PRO A 139 4.50 -3.03 20.72
CA PRO A 139 4.57 -4.39 20.23
C PRO A 139 6.02 -4.87 20.12
N VAL A 140 6.21 -6.18 20.16
CA VAL A 140 7.49 -6.85 19.91
C VAL A 140 7.36 -7.80 18.71
N THR A 141 8.48 -8.31 18.20
CA THR A 141 8.54 -9.23 17.05
C THR A 141 7.55 -10.38 17.18
N ALA A 142 7.41 -10.95 18.38
CA ALA A 142 6.49 -12.06 18.61
C ALA A 142 5.01 -11.66 18.42
N ASP A 143 4.64 -10.41 18.72
CA ASP A 143 3.30 -9.88 18.42
C ASP A 143 3.09 -9.77 16.92
N PHE A 144 4.06 -9.21 16.19
CA PHE A 144 4.01 -9.06 14.73
C PHE A 144 3.83 -10.39 14.02
N VAL A 145 4.62 -11.41 14.37
CA VAL A 145 4.48 -12.75 13.78
C VAL A 145 3.11 -13.37 14.07
N ARG A 146 2.56 -13.18 15.28
CA ARG A 146 1.19 -13.63 15.59
C ARG A 146 0.15 -12.89 14.75
N PHE A 147 0.32 -11.58 14.59
CA PHE A 147 -0.57 -10.73 13.82
C PHE A 147 -0.57 -11.11 12.33
N VAL A 148 0.60 -11.27 11.71
CA VAL A 148 0.72 -11.66 10.29
C VAL A 148 0.05 -13.01 10.04
N LYS A 149 0.27 -14.00 10.91
CA LYS A 149 -0.40 -15.31 10.79
C LYS A 149 -1.91 -15.23 10.93
N LEU A 150 -2.41 -14.35 11.81
CA LEU A 150 -3.84 -14.10 11.94
C LEU A 150 -4.39 -13.46 10.67
N ALA A 151 -3.75 -12.40 10.16
CA ALA A 151 -4.19 -11.68 8.97
C ALA A 151 -4.16 -12.58 7.71
N ASP A 152 -3.14 -13.41 7.57
CA ASP A 152 -3.02 -14.42 6.50
C ASP A 152 -4.19 -15.42 6.53
N GLY A 153 -4.57 -15.89 7.72
CA GLY A 153 -5.67 -16.84 7.88
C GLY A 153 -7.09 -16.27 7.66
N LEU A 154 -7.24 -14.95 7.53
CA LEU A 154 -8.55 -14.30 7.35
C LEU A 154 -8.89 -14.12 5.87
N ASN A 155 -9.89 -14.86 5.36
CA ASN A 155 -10.39 -14.75 3.98
C ASN A 155 -11.01 -13.38 3.63
N ALA A 156 -11.25 -12.54 4.63
CA ALA A 156 -11.79 -11.19 4.45
C ALA A 156 -10.69 -10.14 4.21
N LEU A 157 -9.43 -10.51 4.38
CA LEU A 157 -8.28 -9.66 4.07
C LEU A 157 -7.60 -10.23 2.82
N ASP A 158 -7.49 -9.42 1.77
CA ASP A 158 -6.91 -9.83 0.48
C ASP A 158 -5.39 -9.60 0.44
N ALA A 159 -4.91 -8.65 1.25
CA ALA A 159 -3.50 -8.36 1.47
C ALA A 159 -3.16 -8.34 2.98
N VAL A 160 -1.87 -8.27 3.30
CA VAL A 160 -1.38 -8.02 4.65
C VAL A 160 -0.52 -6.76 4.66
N ALA A 161 -0.32 -6.16 5.82
CA ALA A 161 0.51 -4.98 5.95
C ALA A 161 1.67 -5.17 6.93
N THR A 162 2.69 -4.31 6.84
CA THR A 162 3.70 -4.15 7.91
C THR A 162 3.08 -3.41 9.10
N SER A 163 2.16 -4.09 9.78
CA SER A 163 1.17 -3.47 10.67
C SER A 163 1.65 -2.96 12.01
N LEU A 164 2.80 -3.43 12.53
CA LEU A 164 3.28 -3.03 13.86
C LEU A 164 4.75 -2.60 13.83
N ILE A 165 5.07 -1.53 14.56
CA ILE A 165 6.44 -1.06 14.77
C ILE A 165 7.01 -1.76 16.01
N CYS A 166 7.79 -2.81 15.79
CA CYS A 166 8.34 -3.62 16.88
C CYS A 166 9.47 -2.89 17.63
N ALA A 167 9.35 -2.79 18.96
CA ALA A 167 10.32 -2.08 19.80
C ALA A 167 11.58 -2.90 20.15
N ASP A 168 11.60 -4.19 19.83
CA ASP A 168 12.70 -5.12 20.10
C ASP A 168 13.66 -5.30 18.92
N VAL A 169 13.65 -4.36 17.96
CA VAL A 169 14.46 -4.36 16.73
C VAL A 169 15.22 -3.04 16.63
N GLN A 170 16.45 -3.09 16.10
CA GLN A 170 17.24 -1.90 15.78
C GLN A 170 16.51 -1.05 14.74
N GLN A 171 16.38 0.26 15.00
CA GLN A 171 15.57 1.17 14.18
C GLN A 171 16.08 1.25 12.74
N GLU A 172 17.39 1.13 12.55
CA GLU A 172 18.07 1.26 11.26
C GLU A 172 17.75 0.14 10.27
N ILE A 173 17.18 -0.98 10.74
CA ILE A 173 16.78 -2.12 9.89
C ILE A 173 15.32 -2.50 10.07
N ALA A 174 14.54 -1.67 10.77
CA ALA A 174 13.25 -2.10 11.27
C ALA A 174 12.26 -2.37 10.11
N ASP A 175 12.29 -1.52 9.09
CA ASP A 175 11.43 -1.61 7.90
C ASP A 175 11.67 -2.87 7.05
N LEU A 176 12.93 -3.14 6.68
CA LEU A 176 13.30 -4.35 5.94
C LEU A 176 13.05 -5.61 6.79
N TYR A 177 13.21 -5.52 8.11
CA TYR A 177 12.96 -6.65 9.00
C TYR A 177 11.47 -7.00 9.08
N TRP A 178 10.58 -6.01 9.15
CA TRP A 178 9.14 -6.26 9.11
C TRP A 178 8.71 -6.86 7.77
N LEU A 179 9.21 -6.32 6.66
CA LEU A 179 8.96 -6.90 5.34
C LEU A 179 9.44 -8.35 5.27
N TYR A 180 10.66 -8.64 5.72
CA TYR A 180 11.20 -9.99 5.79
C TYR A 180 10.28 -10.94 6.58
N LEU A 181 9.77 -10.52 7.74
CA LEU A 181 8.83 -11.31 8.52
C LEU A 181 7.52 -11.56 7.76
N VAL A 182 6.98 -10.55 7.07
CA VAL A 182 5.78 -10.73 6.25
C VAL A 182 6.04 -11.80 5.17
N LEU A 183 7.12 -11.66 4.40
CA LEU A 183 7.48 -12.59 3.33
C LEU A 183 7.69 -14.03 3.82
N LEU A 184 8.10 -14.23 5.08
CA LEU A 184 8.24 -15.56 5.68
C LEU A 184 6.91 -16.20 6.11
N TYR A 185 5.93 -15.40 6.52
CA TYR A 185 4.77 -15.88 7.27
C TYR A 185 3.42 -15.72 6.57
N THR A 186 3.38 -15.09 5.39
CA THR A 186 2.17 -14.97 4.57
C THR A 186 2.42 -15.42 3.14
N ARG A 187 1.33 -15.76 2.43
CA ARG A 187 1.34 -15.92 0.98
C ARG A 187 0.67 -14.75 0.26
N LYS A 188 -0.05 -13.89 0.98
CA LYS A 188 -0.78 -12.75 0.41
C LYS A 188 0.18 -11.64 -0.01
N PRO A 189 -0.20 -10.78 -0.97
CA PRO A 189 0.55 -9.58 -1.27
C PRO A 189 0.65 -8.66 -0.05
N VAL A 190 1.69 -7.84 -0.03
CA VAL A 190 2.01 -6.96 1.10
C VAL A 190 1.81 -5.48 0.77
N VAL A 191 1.18 -4.76 1.67
CA VAL A 191 1.21 -3.29 1.74
C VAL A 191 2.29 -2.90 2.75
N THR A 192 3.35 -2.26 2.28
CA THR A 192 4.52 -1.93 3.10
C THR A 192 4.89 -0.46 2.95
N GLY A 193 5.78 0.04 3.80
CA GLY A 193 6.37 1.37 3.65
C GLY A 193 7.89 1.27 3.72
N ALA A 194 8.57 2.21 3.07
CA ALA A 194 10.02 2.37 3.18
C ALA A 194 10.31 3.63 4.01
N PHE A 195 11.03 3.46 5.12
CA PHE A 195 11.22 4.52 6.12
C PHE A 195 12.64 5.11 6.09
N ALA A 196 13.51 4.56 5.26
CA ALA A 196 14.83 5.09 4.95
C ALA A 196 15.11 4.91 3.45
N VAL A 197 16.01 5.73 2.90
CA VAL A 197 16.43 5.63 1.50
C VAL A 197 17.38 4.43 1.32
N GLU A 198 18.22 4.20 2.33
CA GLU A 198 19.31 3.23 2.32
C GLU A 198 18.80 1.78 2.39
N THR A 199 17.63 1.56 2.98
CA THR A 199 17.05 0.22 3.18
C THR A 199 16.25 -0.25 1.97
N TRP A 200 15.75 0.68 1.13
CA TRP A 200 14.88 0.36 0.01
C TRP A 200 15.48 -0.66 -0.95
N GLY A 201 16.75 -0.49 -1.32
CA GLY A 201 17.44 -1.45 -2.20
C GLY A 201 17.45 -2.88 -1.64
N THR A 202 17.64 -3.02 -0.33
CA THR A 202 17.59 -4.34 0.34
C THR A 202 16.16 -4.88 0.37
N MET A 203 15.16 -4.02 0.59
CA MET A 203 13.75 -4.42 0.53
C MET A 203 13.35 -4.93 -0.86
N LYS A 204 13.81 -4.27 -1.92
CA LYS A 204 13.67 -4.74 -3.30
C LYS A 204 14.34 -6.11 -3.46
N ASP A 205 15.57 -6.29 -2.99
CA ASP A 205 16.27 -7.57 -3.10
C ASP A 205 15.54 -8.72 -2.39
N LEU A 206 14.88 -8.46 -1.26
CA LEU A 206 14.01 -9.43 -0.60
C LEU A 206 12.81 -9.82 -1.49
N LEU A 207 12.16 -8.85 -2.13
CA LEU A 207 11.03 -9.10 -3.04
C LEU A 207 11.49 -9.87 -4.28
N VAL A 208 12.62 -9.49 -4.87
CA VAL A 208 13.24 -10.18 -6.02
C VAL A 208 13.61 -11.62 -5.66
N ALA A 209 14.13 -11.86 -4.46
CA ALA A 209 14.45 -13.21 -4.01
C ALA A 209 13.21 -14.11 -3.90
N VAL A 210 12.06 -13.54 -3.52
CA VAL A 210 10.77 -14.27 -3.47
C VAL A 210 10.19 -14.47 -4.87
N ALA A 211 10.22 -13.45 -5.72
CA ALA A 211 9.70 -13.49 -7.09
C ALA A 211 10.59 -14.31 -8.06
N GLY A 212 11.89 -14.45 -7.74
CA GLY A 212 12.89 -15.18 -8.52
C GLY A 212 13.70 -14.33 -9.50
N SER A 213 13.24 -13.14 -9.88
CA SER A 213 13.96 -12.17 -10.72
C SER A 213 13.29 -10.78 -10.66
N GLU A 214 14.00 -9.74 -11.10
CA GLU A 214 13.42 -8.40 -11.22
C GLU A 214 12.29 -8.38 -12.27
N GLU A 215 12.46 -9.10 -13.38
CA GLU A 215 11.45 -9.21 -14.43
C GLU A 215 10.18 -9.90 -13.91
N ALA A 216 10.33 -10.99 -13.16
CA ALA A 216 9.19 -11.68 -12.56
C ALA A 216 8.45 -10.81 -11.55
N LEU A 217 9.17 -10.03 -10.74
CA LEU A 217 8.57 -9.08 -9.80
C LEU A 217 7.81 -7.96 -10.54
N ALA A 218 8.40 -7.39 -11.59
CA ALA A 218 7.78 -6.32 -12.37
C ALA A 218 6.57 -6.79 -13.19
N GLU A 219 6.56 -8.05 -13.65
CA GLU A 219 5.41 -8.65 -14.33
C GLU A 219 4.28 -9.02 -13.36
N ARG A 220 4.62 -9.43 -12.13
CA ARG A 220 3.69 -9.90 -11.10
C ARG A 220 4.04 -9.32 -9.73
N PRO A 221 3.77 -8.03 -9.51
CA PRO A 221 4.12 -7.37 -8.26
C PRO A 221 3.38 -8.01 -7.09
N THR A 222 4.11 -8.30 -6.01
CA THR A 222 3.59 -8.91 -4.78
C THR A 222 3.53 -7.90 -3.63
N ALA A 223 3.92 -6.66 -3.87
CA ALA A 223 4.00 -5.61 -2.87
C ALA A 223 3.52 -4.26 -3.43
N ILE A 224 3.06 -3.39 -2.55
CA ILE A 224 2.94 -1.94 -2.78
C ILE A 224 3.70 -1.22 -1.67
N PHE A 225 4.38 -0.14 -2.03
CA PHE A 225 4.99 0.78 -1.09
C PHE A 225 4.08 2.00 -0.88
N ASP A 226 3.59 2.17 0.34
CA ASP A 226 2.87 3.35 0.79
C ASP A 226 3.83 4.51 0.93
N VAL A 227 3.67 5.51 0.07
CA VAL A 227 4.50 6.71 0.03
C VAL A 227 3.60 7.94 0.15
N CYS A 228 3.56 8.51 1.35
CA CYS A 228 2.63 9.58 1.70
C CYS A 228 3.31 10.96 1.71
N PRO A 229 2.72 12.00 1.08
CA PRO A 229 3.16 13.38 1.27
C PRO A 229 2.87 13.85 2.70
N SER A 230 3.63 14.86 3.14
CA SER A 230 3.40 15.57 4.39
C SER A 230 2.52 16.80 4.14
N PRO A 231 1.34 16.90 4.78
CA PRO A 231 0.53 18.10 4.66
C PRO A 231 1.14 19.31 5.39
N PRO A 232 0.97 20.54 4.85
CA PRO A 232 0.44 20.87 3.53
C PRO A 232 1.53 20.87 2.43
N LEU A 233 1.20 20.31 1.25
CA LEU A 233 1.96 20.41 0.00
C LEU A 233 3.48 20.17 0.12
N LEU A 234 3.90 19.13 0.87
CA LEU A 234 5.31 18.82 1.08
C LEU A 234 5.61 17.36 0.77
N TRP A 235 6.74 17.14 0.08
CA TRP A 235 7.35 15.83 -0.10
C TRP A 235 8.76 15.84 0.52
N SER A 236 8.98 14.96 1.50
CA SER A 236 10.28 14.81 2.13
C SER A 236 11.25 14.08 1.19
N GLU A 237 12.55 14.19 1.47
CA GLU A 237 13.59 13.49 0.69
C GLU A 237 13.33 11.97 0.66
N ILE A 238 13.10 11.36 1.82
CA ILE A 238 12.82 9.92 1.94
C ILE A 238 11.62 9.51 1.08
N THR A 239 10.53 10.30 1.16
CA THR A 239 9.31 10.06 0.41
C THR A 239 9.55 10.16 -1.10
N CYS A 240 10.29 11.18 -1.55
CA CYS A 240 10.62 11.37 -2.96
C CYS A 240 11.50 10.25 -3.52
N GLU A 241 12.60 9.93 -2.84
CA GLU A 241 13.55 8.91 -3.31
C GLU A 241 12.88 7.55 -3.41
N ASN A 242 12.17 7.12 -2.37
CA ASN A 242 11.46 5.85 -2.37
C ASN A 242 10.40 5.78 -3.48
N LEU A 243 9.65 6.87 -3.73
CA LEU A 243 8.68 6.91 -4.83
C LEU A 243 9.35 6.73 -6.20
N MET A 244 10.44 7.47 -6.44
CA MET A 244 11.16 7.41 -7.71
C MET A 244 11.78 6.04 -7.95
N ASP A 245 12.33 5.42 -6.91
CA ASP A 245 12.94 4.09 -6.99
C ASP A 245 11.90 3.00 -7.23
N CYS A 246 10.75 3.06 -6.54
CA CYS A 246 9.59 2.20 -6.81
C CYS A 246 9.12 2.32 -8.27
N ALA A 247 8.92 3.55 -8.75
CA ALA A 247 8.49 3.82 -10.13
C ALA A 247 9.48 3.30 -11.18
N GLN A 248 10.79 3.46 -10.92
CA GLN A 248 11.84 3.00 -11.84
C GLN A 248 11.89 1.47 -11.94
N HIS A 249 11.61 0.76 -10.84
CA HIS A 249 11.66 -0.70 -10.76
C HIS A 249 10.31 -1.40 -10.93
N ARG A 250 9.21 -0.64 -11.07
CA ARG A 250 7.83 -1.15 -11.22
C ARG A 250 7.40 -2.01 -10.03
N VAL A 251 7.68 -1.52 -8.83
CA VAL A 251 7.30 -2.11 -7.53
C VAL A 251 6.37 -1.16 -6.79
#